data_AF-A0A2N2U1G9-F1
#
_entry.id   AF-A0A2N2U1G9-F1
#
_cell.length_a   1.000
_cell.length_b   1.000
_cell.length_c   1.000
_cell.angle_alpha   90.00
_cell.angle_beta   90.00
_cell.angle_gamma   90.00
#
_symmetry.space_group_name_H-M   'P 1'
#
loop_
_entity.id
_entity.type
_entity.pdbx_description
1 polymer ?
#
loop_
_entity_poly.entity_id
_entity_poly.type
_entity_poly.pdbx_seq_one_letter_code
_entity_poly.pdbx_strand_id
1 'polypeptide(L)' 'TCPDAQHLAEFTKANTLKLARDVDGNLVYLADTRVNLMLAQERWPKVAFHDTREHGQLMSQGAGT' A
#
# COMPACT_ATOMS: atom_id res chain seq x y z
N THR A 1 -1.09 3.75 2.89
CA THR A 1 -0.77 3.81 4.34
C THR A 1 -1.68 2.83 5.09
N CYS A 2 -1.35 2.44 6.32
CA CYS A 2 -2.23 1.57 7.12
C CYS A 2 -2.04 1.90 8.61
N PRO A 3 -3.10 2.04 9.42
CA PRO A 3 -2.96 2.29 10.86
C PRO A 3 -2.49 1.06 11.64
N ASP A 4 -2.52 -0.13 11.03
CA ASP A 4 -2.23 -1.41 11.66
C ASP A 4 -0.99 -2.03 10.99
N ALA A 5 0.14 -2.01 11.70
CA ALA A 5 1.42 -2.47 11.16
C ALA A 5 1.43 -3.97 10.86
N GLN A 6 0.70 -4.78 11.63
CA GLN A 6 0.61 -6.23 11.37
C GLN A 6 -0.18 -6.48 10.09
N HIS A 7 -1.30 -5.78 9.92
CA HIS A 7 -2.12 -5.90 8.72
C HIS A 7 -1.38 -5.44 7.46
N LEU A 8 -0.57 -4.37 7.57
CA LEU A 8 0.28 -3.94 6.46
C LEU A 8 1.36 -4.98 6.12
N ALA A 9 1.95 -5.63 7.12
CA ALA A 9 2.93 -6.69 6.90
C ALA A 9 2.31 -7.91 6.19
N GLU A 10 1.10 -8.30 6.57
CA GLU A 10 0.33 -9.35 5.90
C GLU A 10 0.01 -8.98 4.45
N PHE A 11 -0.47 -7.75 4.21
CA PHE A 11 -0.69 -7.23 2.86
C PHE A 11 0.59 -7.30 2.01
N THR A 12 1.71 -6.86 2.59
CA THR A 12 3.01 -6.82 1.91
C THR A 12 3.49 -8.21 1.53
N LYS A 13 3.34 -9.18 2.43
CA LYS A 13 3.70 -10.59 2.20
C LYS A 13 2.79 -11.24 1.16
N ALA A 14 1.49 -10.98 1.22
CA ALA A 14 0.53 -11.57 0.29
C ALA A 14 0.65 -11.03 -1.15
N ASN A 15 1.14 -9.79 -1.30
CA ASN A 15 1.19 -9.10 -2.59
C ASN A 15 2.62 -8.77 -3.04
N THR A 16 3.65 -9.47 -2.54
CA THR A 16 5.05 -9.14 -2.79
C THR A 16 5.38 -8.98 -4.29
N LEU A 17 4.76 -9.77 -5.17
CA LEU A 17 4.96 -9.68 -6.63
C LEU A 17 4.30 -8.47 -7.29
N LYS A 18 3.36 -7.80 -6.60
CA LYS A 18 2.63 -6.62 -7.06
C LYS A 18 3.03 -5.36 -6.30
N LEU A 19 4.14 -5.41 -5.56
CA LEU A 19 4.62 -4.31 -4.74
C LEU A 19 6.00 -3.84 -5.19
N ALA A 20 6.17 -2.53 -5.18
CA ALA A 20 7.42 -1.87 -5.49
C ALA A 20 7.66 -0.72 -4.52
N ARG A 21 8.83 -0.08 -4.64
CA ARG A 21 9.11 1.19 -4.00
C ARG A 21 9.32 2.27 -5.05
N ASP A 22 8.79 3.45 -4.81
CA ASP A 22 9.07 4.61 -5.65
C ASP A 22 10.41 5.31 -5.29
N VAL A 23 10.72 6.41 -5.96
CA VAL A 23 11.96 7.18 -5.78
C VAL A 23 12.15 7.72 -4.36
N ASP A 24 11.06 7.98 -3.64
CA ASP A 24 11.09 8.50 -2.27
C ASP A 24 11.00 7.36 -1.23
N GLY A 25 10.92 6.09 -1.68
CA GLY A 25 10.89 4.91 -0.82
C GLY A 25 9.50 4.48 -0.35
N ASN A 26 8.42 5.07 -0.89
CA ASN A 26 7.06 4.68 -0.53
C ASN A 26 6.68 3.34 -1.14
N LEU A 27 5.89 2.54 -0.42
CA LEU A 27 5.32 1.31 -0.94
C LEU A 27 4.24 1.61 -1.98
N VAL A 28 4.37 1.04 -3.18
CA VAL A 28 3.46 1.23 -4.31
C VAL A 28 2.88 -0.12 -4.73
N TYR A 29 1.56 -0.17 -4.94
CA TYR A 29 0.87 -1.34 -5.47
C TYR A 29 0.66 -1.22 -6.98
N LEU A 30 1.20 -2.17 -7.73
CA LEU A 30 1.16 -2.23 -9.18
C LEU A 30 0.03 -3.19 -9.62
N ALA A 31 -1.17 -2.66 -9.71
CA ALA A 31 -2.32 -3.43 -10.18
C ALA A 31 -2.29 -3.58 -11.71
N ASP A 32 -2.42 -4.82 -12.20
CA ASP A 32 -2.49 -5.10 -13.65
C ASP A 32 -3.77 -4.52 -14.30
N THR A 33 -4.85 -4.45 -13.52
CA THR A 33 -6.15 -3.96 -13.95
C THR A 33 -6.86 -3.23 -12.80
N ARG A 34 -7.82 -2.37 -13.14
CA ARG A 34 -8.67 -1.69 -12.16
C ARG A 34 -9.47 -2.66 -11.29
N VAL A 35 -9.92 -3.79 -11.87
CA VAL A 35 -10.65 -4.83 -11.12
C VAL A 35 -9.76 -5.46 -10.05
N ASN A 36 -8.48 -5.74 -10.36
CA ASN A 36 -7.53 -6.24 -9.38
C ASN A 36 -7.28 -5.25 -8.23
N LEU A 37 -7.27 -3.94 -8.51
CA LEU A 37 -7.18 -2.92 -7.47
C LEU A 37 -8.41 -2.92 -6.56
N MET A 38 -9.63 -2.98 -7.13
CA MET A 38 -10.87 -3.01 -6.35
C MET A 38 -10.94 -4.23 -5.43
N LEU A 39 -10.59 -5.41 -5.95
CA LEU A 39 -10.54 -6.65 -5.15
C LEU A 39 -9.50 -6.56 -4.02
N ALA A 40 -8.34 -5.92 -4.27
CA ALA A 40 -7.33 -5.70 -3.25
C ALA A 40 -7.83 -4.74 -2.16
N GLN A 41 -8.53 -3.66 -2.53
CA GLN A 41 -9.14 -2.71 -1.59
C GLN A 41 -10.22 -3.38 -0.74
N GLU A 42 -11.05 -4.25 -1.32
CA GLU A 42 -12.08 -5.01 -0.59
C GLU A 42 -11.45 -6.01 0.39
N ARG A 43 -10.41 -6.72 -0.04
CA ARG A 43 -9.72 -7.72 0.79
C ARG A 43 -8.89 -7.10 1.92
N TRP A 44 -8.35 -5.91 1.72
CA TRP A 44 -7.45 -5.21 2.65
C TRP A 44 -8.03 -3.85 3.07
N PRO A 45 -9.19 -3.81 3.74
CA PRO A 45 -9.95 -2.58 3.98
C PRO A 45 -9.24 -1.58 4.90
N LYS A 46 -8.25 -2.02 5.69
CA LYS A 46 -7.43 -1.12 6.53
C LYS A 46 -6.27 -0.47 5.77
N VAL A 47 -5.94 -0.94 4.56
CA VAL A 47 -4.86 -0.37 3.74
C VAL A 47 -5.45 0.73 2.86
N ALA A 48 -5.01 1.96 3.06
CA ALA A 48 -5.37 3.08 2.22
C ALA A 48 -4.50 3.10 0.95
N PHE A 49 -5.15 3.02 -0.20
CA PHE A 49 -4.57 3.19 -1.53
C PHE A 49 -4.76 4.64 -1.95
N HIS A 50 -3.65 5.37 -2.11
CA HIS A 50 -3.64 6.77 -2.51
C HIS A 50 -3.42 6.86 -4.02
N ASP A 51 -4.28 7.60 -4.72
CA ASP A 51 -4.15 7.84 -6.17
C ASP A 51 -2.98 8.80 -6.46
N THR A 52 -2.76 9.75 -5.55
CA THR A 52 -1.69 10.74 -5.63
C THR A 52 -0.95 10.86 -4.30
N ARG A 53 0.26 11.40 -4.36
CA ARG A 53 1.05 11.86 -3.21
C ARG A 53 1.88 13.07 -3.61
N GLU A 54 2.34 13.83 -2.64
CA GLU A 54 3.27 14.92 -2.91
C GLU A 54 4.66 14.38 -3.26
N HIS A 55 5.35 15.04 -4.19
CA HIS A 55 6.73 14.69 -4.56
C HIS A 55 7.68 15.01 -3.39
N GLY A 56 8.63 14.10 -3.09
CA GLY A 56 9.49 14.22 -1.91
C GLY A 56 8.82 13.84 -0.58
N GLN A 57 7.54 13.51 -0.58
CA GLN A 57 6.84 13.04 0.63
C GLN A 57 7.14 11.55 0.89
N LEU A 58 7.62 11.26 2.10
CA LEU A 58 7.62 9.90 2.66
C LEU A 58 6.33 9.68 3.47
N MET A 59 5.48 8.79 3.00
CA MET A 59 4.22 8.44 3.67
C MET A 59 4.49 7.54 4.88
N SER A 60 4.02 7.95 6.05
CA SER A 60 4.05 7.10 7.24
C SER A 60 3.17 5.87 7.01
N GLN A 61 3.79 4.69 7.04
CA GLN A 61 3.11 3.43 6.72
C GLN A 61 2.37 2.82 7.92
N GLY A 62 2.32 3.52 9.06
CA GLY A 62 1.73 3.04 10.30
C GLY A 62 2.81 2.92 11.37
N ALA A 63 2.97 3.98 12.17
CA ALA A 63 3.55 3.86 13.49
C ALA A 63 2.38 3.67 14.46
N GLY A 64 2.25 2.46 15.00
CA GLY A 64 1.62 2.34 16.31
C GLY A 64 2.56 2.99 17.30
N THR A 65 2.08 4.06 17.95
CA THR A 65 2.80 5.01 18.83
C THR A 65 3.85 5.91 18.18
#